data_AF-A0A953JKN7-F1
#
_entry.id   AF-A0A953JKN7-F1
#
_cell.length_a   1.000
_cell.length_b   1.000
_cell.length_c   1.000
_cell.angle_alpha   90.00
_cell.angle_beta   90.00
_cell.angle_gamma   90.00
#
_symmetry.space_group_name_H-M   'P 1'
#
loop_
_entity.id
_entity.type
_entity.pdbx_description
1 polymer ?
#
loop_
_entity_poly.entity_id
_entity_poly.type
_entity_poly.pdbx_seq_one_letter_code
_entity_poly.pdbx_strand_id
1 'polypeptide(L)'
;ETRAVLLEHSILGRLAVPGPGSDAAFRRGVRRAREAGGLLHHLFGARALGLMGELAPEEVESYLSGLLIGHELQAAIAGAPPDGPVHLAGAATLCRLYALAFEEFGLDCRLHDPDIAAHGLALIGRSLA
;
A
#
# COMPACT_ATOMS: atom_id res chain seq x y z
N GLU A 1 4.53 -4.66 8.47
CA GLU A 1 5.58 -4.15 9.40
C GLU A 1 5.63 -2.63 9.51
N THR A 2 6.23 -1.89 8.58
CA THR A 2 6.44 -0.42 8.73
C THR A 2 5.17 0.36 9.08
N ARG A 3 4.04 0.03 8.43
CA ARG A 3 2.74 0.62 8.74
C ARG A 3 2.33 0.45 10.20
N ALA A 4 2.48 -0.75 10.76
CA ALA A 4 2.09 -1.04 12.14
C ALA A 4 2.93 -0.21 13.12
N VAL A 5 4.26 -0.15 12.92
CA VAL A 5 5.14 0.69 13.75
C VAL A 5 4.75 2.17 13.70
N LEU A 6 4.41 2.69 12.51
CA LEU A 6 4.00 4.10 12.37
C LEU A 6 2.66 4.40 13.06
N LEU A 7 1.72 3.46 13.03
CA LEU A 7 0.42 3.64 13.68
C LEU A 7 0.50 3.43 15.20
N GLU A 8 1.19 2.39 15.65
CA GLU A 8 1.13 1.95 17.04
C GLU A 8 2.22 2.59 17.92
N HIS A 9 3.34 3.00 17.31
CA HIS A 9 4.54 3.42 18.05
C HIS A 9 5.12 4.76 17.58
N SER A 10 4.34 5.57 16.88
CA SER A 10 4.78 6.91 16.46
C SER A 10 3.74 7.98 16.75
N ILE A 11 4.14 9.24 16.56
CA ILE A 11 3.23 10.38 16.68
C ILE A 11 2.15 10.41 15.58
N LEU A 12 2.34 9.68 14.48
CA LEU A 12 1.41 9.69 13.34
C LEU A 12 0.09 9.00 13.68
N GLY A 13 0.13 7.86 14.38
CA GLY A 13 -1.08 7.15 14.78
C GLY A 13 -1.81 7.75 15.98
N ARG A 14 -1.23 8.74 16.69
CA ARG A 14 -1.91 9.41 17.82
C ARG A 14 -3.16 10.20 17.43
N LEU A 15 -3.33 10.51 16.14
CA LEU A 15 -4.56 11.09 15.62
C LEU A 15 -5.49 10.06 14.97
N ALA A 16 -5.02 8.83 14.78
CA ALA A 16 -5.82 7.81 14.13
C ALA A 16 -6.87 7.26 15.10
N VAL A 17 -8.08 7.02 14.60
CA VAL A 17 -9.08 6.24 15.29
C VAL A 17 -9.54 5.09 14.38
N PRO A 18 -10.01 3.96 14.94
CA PRO A 18 -10.52 2.87 14.13
C PRO A 18 -11.68 3.34 13.24
N GLY A 19 -11.66 2.93 11.96
CA GLY A 19 -12.69 3.27 10.99
C GLY A 19 -12.88 2.15 9.97
N PRO A 20 -13.90 2.25 9.09
CA PRO A 20 -14.20 1.22 8.09
C PRO A 20 -13.15 1.11 6.97
N GLY A 21 -12.14 1.99 6.96
CA GLY A 21 -11.23 2.19 5.83
C GLY A 21 -11.80 3.16 4.80
N SER A 22 -10.92 3.87 4.08
CA SER A 22 -11.28 4.86 3.05
C SER A 22 -10.39 4.68 1.83
N ASP A 23 -10.95 4.13 0.75
CA ASP A 23 -10.24 3.99 -0.52
C ASP A 23 -9.83 5.37 -1.09
N ALA A 24 -10.63 6.41 -0.83
CA ALA A 24 -10.31 7.77 -1.24
C ALA A 24 -9.07 8.30 -0.50
N ALA A 25 -9.00 8.12 0.83
CA ALA A 25 -7.84 8.50 1.62
C ALA A 25 -6.60 7.68 1.25
N PHE A 26 -6.77 6.38 1.00
CA PHE A 26 -5.71 5.51 0.49
C PHE A 26 -5.13 6.04 -0.82
N ARG A 27 -5.98 6.26 -1.84
CA ARG A 27 -5.54 6.80 -3.13
C ARG A 27 -4.90 8.18 -2.99
N ARG A 28 -5.38 9.04 -2.07
CA ARG A 28 -4.74 10.33 -1.76
C ARG A 28 -3.31 10.13 -1.24
N GLY A 29 -3.09 9.16 -0.35
CA GLY A 29 -1.76 8.79 0.13
C GLY A 29 -0.85 8.29 -1.00
N VAL A 30 -1.38 7.42 -1.87
CA VAL A 30 -0.64 6.90 -3.05
C VAL A 30 -0.20 8.05 -3.96
N ARG A 31 -1.11 8.99 -4.29
CA ARG A 31 -0.77 10.17 -5.09
C ARG A 31 0.27 11.06 -4.42
N ARG A 32 0.15 11.29 -3.11
CA ARG A 32 1.14 12.08 -2.37
C ARG A 32 2.54 11.47 -2.43
N ALA A 33 2.66 10.15 -2.45
CA ALA A 33 3.97 9.51 -2.61
C ALA A 33 4.69 9.93 -3.90
N ARG A 34 3.93 10.16 -4.98
CA ARG A 34 4.46 10.54 -6.31
C ARG A 34 4.91 12.00 -6.41
N GLU A 35 4.52 12.84 -5.46
CA GLU A 35 4.90 14.25 -5.43
C GLU A 35 6.36 14.42 -4.99
N ALA A 36 6.92 15.62 -5.20
CA ALA A 36 8.28 15.91 -4.77
C ALA A 36 8.42 15.82 -3.24
N GLY A 37 9.46 15.13 -2.80
CA GLY A 37 9.76 14.89 -1.40
C GLY A 37 10.04 13.42 -1.10
N GLY A 38 10.77 13.15 -0.02
CA GLY A 38 11.03 11.78 0.42
C GLY A 38 9.94 11.24 1.35
N LEU A 39 9.96 9.93 1.59
CA LEU A 39 9.04 9.25 2.50
C LEU A 39 8.90 9.95 3.86
N LEU A 40 10.02 10.28 4.51
CA LEU A 40 10.00 10.92 5.84
C LEU A 40 9.31 12.29 5.83
N HIS A 41 9.48 13.08 4.76
CA HIS A 41 8.80 14.36 4.60
C HIS A 41 7.28 14.15 4.47
N HIS A 42 6.85 13.19 3.67
CA HIS A 42 5.41 12.91 3.48
C HIS A 42 4.76 12.30 4.72
N LEU A 43 5.48 11.44 5.46
CA LEU A 43 5.02 10.89 6.73
C LEU A 43 4.79 11.98 7.77
N PHE A 44 5.72 12.93 7.91
CA PHE A 44 5.51 14.07 8.80
C PHE A 44 4.33 14.96 8.34
N GLY A 45 4.18 15.15 7.02
CA GLY A 45 3.04 15.87 6.45
C GLY A 45 1.69 15.25 6.80
N ALA A 46 1.58 13.92 6.92
CA ALA A 46 0.35 13.25 7.34
C ALA A 46 -0.14 13.73 8.71
N ARG A 47 0.78 13.96 9.66
CA ARG A 47 0.46 14.49 10.99
C ARG A 47 -0.05 15.93 10.91
N ALA A 48 0.56 16.75 10.05
CA ALA A 48 0.14 18.13 9.85
C ALA A 48 -1.28 18.20 9.27
N LEU A 49 -1.59 17.37 8.27
CA LEU A 49 -2.94 17.27 7.70
C LEU A 49 -3.98 16.94 8.77
N GLY A 50 -3.69 15.98 9.65
CA GLY A 50 -4.59 15.64 10.76
C GLY A 50 -4.73 16.77 11.79
N LEU A 51 -3.68 17.54 12.07
CA LEU A 51 -3.77 18.71 12.98
C LEU A 51 -4.61 19.85 12.41
N MET A 52 -4.56 20.02 11.09
CA MET A 52 -5.30 21.06 10.38
C MET A 52 -6.74 20.64 10.07
N GLY A 53 -7.14 19.41 10.40
CA GLY A 53 -8.46 18.86 10.08
C GLY A 53 -8.65 18.51 8.60
N GLU A 54 -7.58 18.46 7.82
CA GLU A 54 -7.60 18.12 6.39
C GLU A 54 -7.52 16.62 6.12
N LEU A 55 -7.34 15.81 7.15
CA LEU A 55 -7.39 14.36 7.12
C LEU A 55 -8.16 13.88 8.35
N ALA A 56 -9.30 13.22 8.13
CA ALA A 56 -10.13 12.76 9.24
C ALA A 56 -9.41 11.68 10.06
N PRO A 57 -9.62 11.61 11.39
CA PRO A 57 -9.02 10.59 12.26
C PRO A 57 -9.20 9.14 11.76
N GLU A 58 -10.37 8.82 11.21
CA GLU A 58 -10.74 7.49 10.68
C GLU A 58 -10.02 7.17 9.35
N GLU A 59 -9.50 8.19 8.67
CA GLU A 59 -8.84 8.07 7.36
C GLU A 59 -7.32 7.95 7.46
N VAL A 60 -6.74 8.33 8.61
CA VAL A 60 -5.28 8.35 8.82
C VAL A 60 -4.63 7.02 8.46
N GLU A 61 -5.23 5.92 8.89
CA GLU A 61 -4.73 4.57 8.61
C GLU A 61 -4.69 4.25 7.11
N SER A 62 -5.78 4.58 6.40
CA SER A 62 -5.88 4.33 4.96
C SER A 62 -4.90 5.20 4.18
N TYR A 63 -4.79 6.49 4.56
CA TYR A 63 -3.84 7.43 3.97
C TYR A 63 -2.39 7.00 4.16
N LEU A 64 -2.00 6.60 5.38
CA LEU A 64 -0.64 6.13 5.65
C LEU A 64 -0.32 4.84 4.90
N SER A 65 -1.28 3.92 4.81
CA SER A 65 -1.14 2.70 4.02
C SER A 65 -0.87 3.02 2.54
N GLY A 66 -1.67 3.91 1.96
CA GLY A 66 -1.50 4.35 0.58
C GLY A 66 -0.18 5.07 0.34
N LEU A 67 0.24 5.90 1.30
CA LEU A 67 1.52 6.61 1.20
C LEU A 67 2.72 5.64 1.19
N LEU A 68 2.70 4.61 2.04
CA LEU A 68 3.77 3.62 2.09
C LEU A 68 3.82 2.77 0.82
N ILE A 69 2.68 2.24 0.38
CA ILE A 69 2.58 1.45 -0.86
C ILE A 69 2.97 2.31 -2.08
N GLY A 70 2.57 3.58 -2.10
CA GLY A 70 2.94 4.50 -3.17
C GLY A 70 4.45 4.71 -3.27
N HIS A 71 5.15 4.90 -2.13
CA HIS A 71 6.61 5.03 -2.11
C HIS A 71 7.31 3.73 -2.54
N GLU A 72 6.80 2.58 -2.10
CA GLU A 72 7.29 1.26 -2.53
C GLU A 72 7.17 1.08 -4.04
N LEU A 73 6.00 1.37 -4.61
CA LEU A 73 5.76 1.28 -6.05
C LEU A 73 6.63 2.24 -6.85
N GLN A 74 6.73 3.51 -6.42
CA GLN A 74 7.57 4.50 -7.09
C GLN A 74 9.04 4.06 -7.13
N ALA A 75 9.55 3.49 -6.04
CA ALA A 75 10.91 2.95 -6.00
C ALA A 75 11.06 1.71 -6.89
N ALA A 76 10.09 0.80 -6.89
CA ALA A 76 10.13 -0.44 -7.66
C ALA A 76 10.17 -0.21 -9.17
N ILE A 77 9.45 0.81 -9.67
CA ILE A 77 9.36 1.08 -11.12
C ILE A 77 10.40 2.09 -11.64
N ALA A 78 11.16 2.74 -10.75
CA ALA A 78 12.10 3.79 -11.14
C ALA A 78 13.22 3.31 -12.08
N GLY A 79 13.58 2.01 -12.03
CA GLY A 79 14.64 1.44 -12.86
C GLY A 79 14.16 0.85 -14.18
N ALA A 80 13.00 0.19 -14.18
CA ALA A 80 12.36 -0.36 -15.37
C ALA A 80 10.87 -0.60 -15.06
N PRO A 81 9.93 0.07 -15.74
CA PRO A 81 8.53 -0.28 -15.62
C PRO A 81 8.30 -1.69 -16.20
N PRO A 82 7.32 -2.44 -15.69
CA PRO A 82 7.04 -3.79 -16.17
C PRO A 82 6.49 -3.75 -17.61
N ASP A 83 6.95 -4.70 -18.45
CA ASP A 83 6.49 -4.87 -19.84
C ASP A 83 5.12 -5.59 -19.96
N GLY A 84 4.43 -5.81 -18.84
CA GLY A 84 3.18 -6.55 -18.77
C GLY A 84 2.48 -6.40 -17.41
N PRO A 85 1.34 -7.09 -17.20
CA PRO A 85 0.58 -6.94 -15.96
C PRO A 85 1.39 -7.45 -14.76
N VAL A 86 1.33 -6.71 -13.65
CA VAL A 86 1.95 -7.15 -12.39
C VAL A 86 1.13 -8.27 -11.77
N HIS A 87 1.77 -9.37 -11.41
CA HIS A 87 1.11 -10.53 -10.81
C HIS A 87 1.00 -10.35 -9.30
N LEU A 88 -0.22 -10.31 -8.78
CA LEU A 88 -0.52 -10.17 -7.36
C LEU A 88 -0.84 -11.53 -6.74
N ALA A 89 -0.02 -11.95 -5.79
CA ALA A 89 -0.19 -13.18 -5.02
C ALA A 89 -0.08 -12.87 -3.53
N GLY A 90 -1.14 -13.16 -2.77
CA GLY A 90 -1.18 -12.91 -1.33
C GLY A 90 -2.61 -12.78 -0.80
N ALA A 91 -2.73 -12.27 0.42
CA ALA A 91 -4.03 -12.06 1.05
C ALA A 91 -4.91 -11.11 0.21
N ALA A 92 -6.19 -11.47 0.04
CA ALA A 92 -7.13 -10.75 -0.83
C ALA A 92 -7.22 -9.25 -0.52
N THR A 93 -7.28 -8.88 0.77
CA THR A 93 -7.37 -7.48 1.21
C THR A 93 -6.13 -6.67 0.79
N LEU A 94 -4.94 -7.26 0.88
CA LEU A 94 -3.70 -6.58 0.49
C LEU A 94 -3.58 -6.50 -1.03
N CYS A 95 -3.89 -7.58 -1.75
CA CYS A 95 -3.93 -7.57 -3.21
C CYS A 95 -4.87 -6.49 -3.75
N ARG A 96 -6.05 -6.30 -3.12
CA ARG A 96 -6.98 -5.21 -3.47
C ARG A 96 -6.33 -3.84 -3.32
N LEU A 97 -5.63 -3.58 -2.21
CA LEU A 97 -4.95 -2.30 -1.98
C LEU A 97 -3.85 -2.04 -3.00
N TYR A 98 -3.06 -3.06 -3.35
CA TYR A 98 -2.07 -2.94 -4.41
C TYR A 98 -2.70 -2.71 -5.78
N ALA A 99 -3.82 -3.37 -6.11
CA ALA A 99 -4.55 -3.11 -7.34
C ALA A 99 -5.02 -1.65 -7.44
N LEU A 100 -5.60 -1.09 -6.36
CA LEU A 100 -5.96 0.33 -6.29
C LEU A 100 -4.75 1.24 -6.50
N ALA A 101 -3.60 0.88 -5.92
CA ALA A 101 -2.38 1.67 -6.08
C ALA A 101 -1.84 1.57 -7.51
N PHE A 102 -1.81 0.39 -8.12
CA PHE A 102 -1.39 0.21 -9.51
C PHE A 102 -2.24 1.04 -10.49
N GLU A 103 -3.55 1.13 -10.26
CA GLU A 103 -4.42 2.03 -11.04
C GLU A 103 -3.95 3.50 -10.96
N GLU A 104 -3.55 4.00 -9.78
CA GLU A 104 -2.99 5.36 -9.64
C GLU A 104 -1.64 5.54 -10.34
N PHE A 105 -0.93 4.45 -10.61
CA PHE A 105 0.32 4.42 -11.37
C PHE A 105 0.11 4.10 -12.87
N GLY A 106 -1.12 3.82 -13.30
CA GLY A 106 -1.42 3.44 -14.68
C GLY A 106 -0.85 2.07 -15.06
N LEU A 107 -0.73 1.15 -14.09
CA LEU A 107 -0.20 -0.18 -14.27
C LEU A 107 -1.32 -1.22 -14.22
N ASP A 108 -1.29 -2.18 -15.14
CA ASP A 108 -2.17 -3.33 -15.10
C ASP A 108 -1.70 -4.35 -14.07
N CYS A 109 -2.63 -5.06 -13.45
CA CYS A 109 -2.32 -6.16 -12.55
C CYS A 109 -3.24 -7.36 -12.75
N ARG A 110 -2.74 -8.54 -12.38
CA ARG A 110 -3.47 -9.80 -12.40
C ARG A 110 -3.47 -10.41 -11.01
N LEU A 111 -4.66 -10.54 -10.43
CA LEU A 111 -4.85 -11.20 -9.14
C LEU A 111 -4.82 -12.71 -9.33
N HIS A 112 -4.08 -13.39 -8.46
CA HIS A 112 -4.04 -14.85 -8.37
C HIS A 112 -4.78 -15.34 -7.15
N ASP A 113 -5.11 -16.64 -7.17
CA ASP A 113 -5.72 -17.34 -6.05
C ASP A 113 -4.82 -17.24 -4.79
N PRO A 114 -5.39 -17.00 -3.59
CA PRO A 114 -4.60 -16.93 -2.35
C PRO A 114 -3.83 -18.23 -2.06
N ASP A 115 -4.30 -19.38 -2.54
CA ASP A 115 -3.67 -20.69 -2.36
C ASP A 115 -2.62 -21.01 -3.44
N ILE A 116 -2.20 -20.04 -4.25
CA ILE A 116 -1.16 -20.22 -5.28
C ILE A 116 0.16 -20.76 -4.69
N ALA A 117 0.47 -20.43 -3.44
CA ALA A 117 1.63 -21.00 -2.74
C ALA A 117 1.45 -22.51 -2.48
N ALA A 118 0.26 -22.94 -2.07
CA ALA A 118 -0.05 -24.35 -1.85
C ALA A 118 -0.02 -25.14 -3.19
N HIS A 119 -0.52 -24.53 -4.26
CA HIS A 119 -0.41 -25.09 -5.61
C HIS A 119 1.06 -25.30 -6.02
N GLY A 120 1.91 -24.30 -5.78
CA GLY A 120 3.35 -24.38 -6.03
C GLY A 120 4.02 -25.50 -5.24
N LEU A 121 3.74 -25.60 -3.93
CA LEU A 121 4.24 -26.69 -3.08
C LEU A 121 3.83 -28.07 -3.60
N ALA A 122 2.57 -28.24 -4.02
CA ALA A 122 2.06 -29.49 -4.54
C ALA A 122 2.74 -29.89 -5.87
N LEU A 123 3.07 -28.92 -6.72
CA LEU A 123 3.85 -29.16 -7.95
C LEU A 123 5.27 -29.64 -7.64
N ILE A 124 5.96 -28.98 -6.69
CA ILE A 124 7.29 -29.38 -6.26
C ILE A 124 7.25 -30.81 -5.71
N GLY A 125 6.28 -31.13 -4.85
CA GLY A 125 6.12 -32.47 -4.29
C GLY A 125 5.91 -33.56 -5.36
N ARG A 126 5.12 -33.28 -6.40
CA ARG A 126 4.93 -34.21 -7.53
C ARG A 126 6.18 -34.39 -8.40
N SER A 127 7.05 -33.39 -8.46
CA SER A 127 8.30 -33.48 -9.23
C SER A 127 9.40 -34.30 -8.55
N LEU A 128 9.23 -34.57 -7.25
CA LEU A 128 10.18 -35.34 -6.43
C LEU A 128 9.77 -36.82 -6.27
N ALA A 129 8.60 -37.22 -6.78
CA ALA A 129 8.06 -38.58 -6.76
C ALA A 129 8.28 -39.28 -8.10
#